data_AF-A0A7C4GM98-F1
#
_entry.id   AF-A0A7C4GM98-F1
#
_cell.length_a   1.000
_cell.length_b   1.000
_cell.length_c   1.000
_cell.angle_alpha   90.00
_cell.angle_beta   90.00
_cell.angle_gamma   90.00
#
_symmetry.space_group_name_H-M   'P 1'
#
loop_
_entity.id
_entity.type
_entity.pdbx_description
1 polymer ?
#
loop_
_entity_poly.entity_id
_entity_poly.type
_entity_poly.pdbx_seq_one_letter_code
_entity_poly.pdbx_strand_id
1 'polypeptide(L)'
;MGVDVSDLRVIIPVGGEAKRLKPLTAEVSKALVRFLNRPLVEHAMARLASQGVREFIFGVKGYINYKSLYDYFQDGAGFTAKYNLRHRVRIFYQPNVDDLGSADSV
;
A
#
# COMPACT_ATOMS: atom_id res chain seq x y z
N MET A 1 0.54 28.90 8.42
CA MET A 1 1.23 27.65 8.83
C MET A 1 1.05 26.69 7.67
N GLY A 2 2.11 26.47 6.87
CA GLY A 2 2.03 25.58 5.71
C GLY A 2 2.29 24.14 6.14
N VAL A 3 1.49 23.19 5.68
CA VAL A 3 1.74 21.75 5.87
C VAL A 3 2.84 21.35 4.90
N ASP A 4 3.94 20.77 5.38
CA ASP A 4 4.94 20.18 4.50
C ASP A 4 4.39 18.88 3.90
N VAL A 5 4.69 18.60 2.63
CA VAL A 5 4.18 17.38 1.97
C VAL A 5 4.66 16.11 2.68
N SER A 6 5.81 16.16 3.37
CA SER A 6 6.31 15.06 4.19
C SER A 6 5.49 14.78 5.45
N ASP A 7 4.69 15.75 5.92
CA ASP A 7 3.76 15.56 7.05
C ASP A 7 2.46 14.88 6.62
N LEU A 8 2.21 14.74 5.31
CA LEU A 8 1.02 14.08 4.79
C LEU A 8 1.12 12.56 4.97
N ARG A 9 0.02 11.97 5.45
CA ARG A 9 -0.19 10.53 5.49
C ARG A 9 -1.15 10.10 4.40
N VAL A 10 -0.78 9.06 3.67
CA VAL A 10 -1.62 8.49 2.61
C VAL A 10 -2.14 7.13 3.07
N ILE A 11 -3.47 7.01 3.16
CA ILE A 11 -4.14 5.75 3.47
C ILE A 11 -4.55 5.07 2.16
N ILE A 12 -4.18 3.80 2.00
CA ILE A 12 -4.51 2.98 0.84
C ILE A 12 -5.40 1.82 1.33
N PRO A 13 -6.72 1.88 1.09
CA PRO A 13 -7.63 0.82 1.48
C PRO A 13 -7.47 -0.41 0.58
N VAL A 14 -7.20 -1.57 1.19
CA VAL A 14 -7.02 -2.87 0.54
C VAL A 14 -7.80 -3.94 1.31
N GLY A 15 -9.12 -3.99 1.07
CA GLY A 15 -10.00 -4.96 1.76
C GLY A 15 -10.93 -5.80 0.88
N GLY A 16 -10.99 -5.55 -0.43
CA GLY A 16 -11.87 -6.30 -1.31
C GLY A 16 -11.35 -7.70 -1.69
N GLU A 17 -12.25 -8.68 -1.85
CA GLU A 17 -11.93 -10.05 -2.30
C GLU A 17 -11.53 -10.15 -3.80
N ALA A 18 -11.68 -9.06 -4.56
CA ALA A 18 -11.26 -8.96 -5.95
C ALA A 18 -11.76 -10.07 -6.91
N LYS A 19 -12.97 -10.60 -6.69
CA LYS A 19 -13.59 -11.71 -7.45
C LYS A 19 -13.49 -11.60 -8.98
N ARG A 20 -13.57 -10.39 -9.54
CA ARG A 20 -13.52 -10.13 -10.99
C ARG A 20 -12.14 -10.37 -11.63
N LEU A 21 -11.08 -10.40 -10.83
CA LEU A 21 -9.71 -10.63 -11.28
C LEU A 21 -9.24 -12.06 -10.99
N LYS A 22 -10.14 -12.97 -10.57
CA LYS A 22 -9.78 -14.39 -10.47
C LYS A 22 -9.45 -14.92 -11.90
N PRO A 23 -8.43 -15.79 -12.04
CA PRO A 23 -7.66 -16.45 -10.98
C PRO A 23 -6.46 -15.65 -10.43
N LEU A 24 -6.12 -14.49 -11.00
CA LEU A 24 -4.93 -13.70 -10.62
C LEU A 24 -4.91 -13.24 -9.16
N THR A 25 -6.06 -13.25 -8.48
CA THR A 25 -6.23 -12.80 -7.09
C THR A 25 -6.63 -13.94 -6.15
N ALA A 26 -6.44 -15.20 -6.56
CA ALA A 26 -6.75 -16.35 -5.72
C ALA A 26 -5.86 -16.42 -4.46
N GLU A 27 -4.58 -16.08 -4.61
CA GLU A 27 -3.58 -16.21 -3.53
C GLU A 27 -2.78 -14.92 -3.28
N VAL A 28 -3.07 -13.85 -4.02
CA VAL A 28 -2.36 -12.56 -3.93
C VAL A 28 -3.35 -11.41 -3.87
N SER A 29 -3.01 -10.37 -3.10
CA SER A 29 -3.77 -9.14 -3.05
C SER A 29 -3.92 -8.49 -4.43
N LYS A 30 -5.10 -7.97 -4.74
CA LYS A 30 -5.33 -7.14 -5.95
C LYS A 30 -4.33 -5.99 -6.06
N ALA A 31 -3.94 -5.37 -4.93
CA ALA A 31 -2.98 -4.27 -4.91
C ALA A 31 -1.61 -4.69 -5.49
N LEU A 32 -1.28 -5.98 -5.39
CA LEU A 32 -0.03 -6.57 -5.89
C LEU A 32 -0.14 -7.29 -7.23
N VAL A 33 -1.32 -7.32 -7.85
CA VAL A 33 -1.43 -7.74 -9.26
C VAL A 33 -0.53 -6.84 -10.09
N ARG A 34 0.33 -7.44 -10.91
CA ARG A 34 1.30 -6.70 -11.70
C ARG A 34 0.65 -6.15 -12.96
N PHE A 35 0.87 -4.87 -13.21
CA PHE A 35 0.64 -4.26 -14.50
C PHE A 35 2.01 -3.93 -15.11
N LEU A 36 2.33 -4.57 -16.23
CA LEU A 36 3.69 -4.65 -16.75
C LEU A 36 4.63 -5.26 -15.68
N ASN A 37 5.67 -4.53 -15.28
CA ASN A 37 6.70 -5.00 -14.37
C ASN A 37 6.49 -4.57 -12.90
N ARG A 38 5.37 -3.91 -12.56
CA ARG A 38 5.15 -3.32 -11.22
C ARG A 38 3.76 -3.69 -10.67
N PRO A 39 3.62 -3.91 -9.35
CA PRO A 39 2.32 -3.92 -8.68
C PRO A 39 1.46 -2.70 -9.02
N LEU A 40 0.15 -2.91 -9.16
CA LEU A 40 -0.81 -1.82 -9.41
C LEU A 40 -0.66 -0.66 -8.41
N VAL A 41 -0.53 -0.98 -7.12
CA VAL A 41 -0.46 0.04 -6.06
C VAL A 41 0.82 0.87 -6.10
N GLU A 42 1.92 0.32 -6.62
CA GLU A 42 3.18 1.05 -6.73
C GLU A 42 3.09 2.25 -7.68
N HIS A 43 2.23 2.21 -8.70
CA HIS A 43 2.11 3.31 -9.64
C HIS A 43 1.66 4.61 -8.95
N ALA A 44 0.68 4.51 -8.04
CA ALA A 44 0.21 5.64 -7.25
C ALA A 44 1.25 6.03 -6.19
N MET A 45 1.79 5.06 -5.45
CA MET A 45 2.76 5.32 -4.39
C MET A 45 4.03 6.00 -4.92
N ALA A 46 4.57 5.54 -6.05
CA ALA A 46 5.79 6.11 -6.63
C ALA A 46 5.58 7.56 -7.07
N ARG A 47 4.40 7.91 -7.59
CA ARG A 47 4.07 9.29 -7.95
C ARG A 47 3.98 10.17 -6.72
N LEU A 48 3.25 9.75 -5.69
CA LEU A 48 3.13 10.50 -4.43
C LEU A 48 4.47 10.65 -3.71
N ALA A 49 5.26 9.59 -3.68
CA ALA A 49 6.60 9.62 -3.11
C ALA A 49 7.52 10.57 -3.89
N SER A 50 7.44 10.62 -5.22
CA SER A 50 8.21 11.61 -6.00
C SER A 50 7.86 13.07 -5.68
N GLN A 51 6.65 13.32 -5.16
CA GLN A 51 6.15 14.65 -4.79
C GLN A 51 6.48 15.06 -3.35
N GLY A 52 6.99 14.14 -2.52
CA GLY A 52 7.39 14.44 -1.14
C GLY A 52 6.72 13.59 -0.08
N VAL A 53 5.69 12.81 -0.40
CA VAL A 53 4.98 11.97 0.58
C VAL A 53 5.92 10.88 1.12
N ARG A 54 5.94 10.69 2.44
CA ARG A 54 6.82 9.71 3.10
C ARG A 54 6.08 8.68 3.95
N GLU A 55 4.84 8.94 4.36
CA GLU A 55 4.08 8.04 5.21
C GLU A 55 2.91 7.42 4.43
N PHE A 56 2.95 6.10 4.25
CA PHE A 56 1.86 5.33 3.65
C PHE A 56 1.31 4.33 4.67
N ILE A 57 -0.01 4.20 4.72
CA ILE A 57 -0.71 3.29 5.60
C ILE A 57 -1.59 2.39 4.72
N PHE A 58 -1.38 1.08 4.76
CA PHE A 58 -2.28 0.13 4.14
C PHE A 58 -3.42 -0.22 5.12
N GLY A 59 -4.63 0.17 4.76
CA GLY A 59 -5.86 -0.26 5.43
C GLY A 59 -6.24 -1.65 4.95
N VAL A 60 -5.77 -2.69 5.65
CA VAL A 60 -5.80 -4.07 5.15
C VAL A 60 -6.87 -4.90 5.85
N LYS A 61 -7.69 -5.60 5.05
CA LYS A 61 -8.64 -6.60 5.52
C LYS A 61 -8.26 -7.99 5.05
N GLY A 62 -8.22 -8.94 5.97
CA GLY A 62 -8.01 -10.36 5.70
C GLY A 62 -6.54 -10.74 5.47
N TYR A 63 -6.26 -12.02 5.76
CA TYR A 63 -4.90 -12.57 5.79
C TYR A 63 -4.15 -12.43 4.47
N ILE A 64 -4.78 -12.75 3.34
CA ILE A 64 -4.13 -12.71 2.02
C ILE A 64 -3.65 -11.30 1.70
N ASN A 65 -4.47 -10.27 1.97
CA ASN A 65 -4.10 -8.88 1.72
C ASN A 65 -2.94 -8.43 2.61
N TYR A 66 -3.06 -8.65 3.93
CA TYR A 66 -2.01 -8.31 4.88
C TYR A 66 -0.69 -8.98 4.51
N LYS A 67 -0.68 -10.31 4.39
CA LYS A 67 0.52 -11.09 4.10
C LYS A 67 1.16 -10.65 2.79
N SER A 68 0.36 -10.55 1.72
CA SER A 68 0.85 -10.12 0.39
C SER A 68 1.58 -8.79 0.49
N LEU A 69 0.94 -7.77 1.07
CA LEU A 69 1.50 -6.42 1.16
C LEU A 69 2.68 -6.34 2.12
N TYR A 70 2.64 -7.06 3.24
CA TYR A 70 3.73 -7.10 4.21
C TYR A 70 4.99 -7.75 3.62
N ASP A 71 4.84 -8.92 2.97
CA ASP A 71 5.95 -9.63 2.34
C ASP A 71 6.60 -8.80 1.22
N TYR A 72 5.82 -7.98 0.51
CA TYR A 72 6.33 -7.17 -0.60
C TYR A 72 6.94 -5.83 -0.16
N PHE A 73 6.26 -5.09 0.72
CA PHE A 73 6.65 -3.72 1.06
C PHE A 73 7.43 -3.60 2.38
N GLN A 74 7.24 -4.54 3.31
CA GLN A 74 7.80 -4.50 4.66
C GLN A 74 7.65 -3.10 5.28
N ASP A 75 8.73 -2.50 5.78
CA ASP A 75 8.71 -1.17 6.37
C ASP A 75 8.90 -0.01 5.37
N GLY A 76 8.97 -0.30 4.07
CA GLY A 76 9.20 0.68 3.00
C GLY A 76 10.68 0.95 2.66
N ALA A 77 11.65 0.31 3.32
CA ALA A 77 13.07 0.48 2.99
C ALA A 77 13.39 0.01 1.56
N GLY A 78 12.89 -1.17 1.17
CA GLY A 78 13.07 -1.69 -0.19
C GLY A 78 12.44 -0.79 -1.26
N PHE A 79 11.28 -0.21 -0.97
CA PHE A 79 10.62 0.77 -1.85
C PHE A 79 11.45 2.05 -2.00
N THR A 80 11.98 2.58 -0.88
CA THR A 80 12.84 3.76 -0.87
C THR A 80 14.07 3.55 -1.77
N ALA A 81 14.74 2.41 -1.62
CA ALA A 81 15.92 2.06 -2.43
C ALA A 81 15.56 1.89 -3.91
N LYS A 82 14.48 1.15 -4.22
CA LYS A 82 14.02 0.89 -5.59
C LYS A 82 13.75 2.16 -6.40
N TYR A 83 13.26 3.22 -5.76
CA TYR A 83 12.94 4.49 -6.40
C TYR A 83 14.00 5.59 -6.15
N ASN A 84 15.15 5.23 -5.57
CA ASN A 84 16.25 6.15 -5.26
C ASN A 84 15.79 7.44 -4.56
N LEU A 85 14.92 7.29 -3.56
CA LEU A 85 14.34 8.42 -2.84
C LEU A 85 15.33 8.95 -1.80
N ARG A 86 15.57 10.27 -1.80
CA ARG A 86 16.47 10.95 -0.84
C ARG A 86 16.05 10.74 0.62
N HIS A 87 14.75 10.68 0.88
CA HIS A 87 14.18 10.54 2.21
C HIS A 87 13.38 9.25 2.29
N ARG A 88 13.47 8.59 3.45
CA ARG A 88 12.86 7.28 3.70
C ARG A 88 11.34 7.33 3.59
N VAL A 89 10.78 6.42 2.83
CA VAL A 89 9.35 6.08 2.87
C VAL A 89 9.13 5.07 3.99
N ARG A 90 8.13 5.32 4.84
CA ARG A 90 7.67 4.42 5.89
C ARG A 90 6.31 3.87 5.52
N ILE A 91 6.17 2.55 5.61
CA ILE A 91 4.93 1.84 5.32
C ILE A 91 4.40 1.23 6.62
N PHE A 92 3.15 1.53 6.92
CA PHE A 92 2.40 1.01 8.05
C PHE A 92 1.24 0.16 7.56
N TYR A 93 0.75 -0.72 8.43
CA TYR A 93 -0.36 -1.61 8.16
C TYR A 93 -1.39 -1.45 9.27
N GLN A 94 -2.66 -1.35 8.90
CA GLN A 94 -3.75 -1.38 9.87
C GLN A 94 -3.68 -2.68 10.69
N PRO A 95 -3.84 -2.62 12.02
CA PRO A 95 -3.91 -3.82 12.85
C PRO A 95 -5.09 -4.69 12.43
N ASN A 96 -4.96 -6.00 12.60
CA ASN A 96 -6.04 -6.95 12.31
C ASN A 96 -7.14 -6.78 13.36
N VAL A 97 -8.18 -6.02 13.00
CA VAL A 97 -9.38 -5.78 13.79
C VAL A 97 -10.60 -6.17 12.96
N ASP A 98 -11.68 -6.58 13.63
CA ASP A 98 -12.94 -6.87 12.94
C ASP A 98 -13.50 -5.58 12.32
N ASP A 99 -13.59 -5.57 10.99
CA ASP A 99 -14.10 -4.45 10.20
C ASP A 99 -15.33 -4.87 9.37
N LEU A 100 -16.25 -3.94 9.12
CA LEU A 100 -17.46 -4.16 8.33
C LEU A 100 -17.27 -3.71 6.87
N GLY A 101 -16.24 -2.91 6.56
CA GLY A 101 -15.89 -2.54 5.18
C GLY A 101 -14.74 -1.55 5.06
N SER A 102 -14.47 -1.08 3.83
CA SER A 102 -13.34 -0.17 3.52
C SER A 102 -13.41 1.18 4.23
N ALA A 103 -14.58 1.58 4.75
CA ALA A 103 -14.76 2.82 5.51
C ALA A 103 -14.17 2.72 6.93
N ASP A 104 -14.02 1.51 7.47
CA ASP A 104 -13.42 1.26 8.79
C ASP A 104 -11.88 1.24 8.73
N SER A 105 -11.31 1.47 7.54
CA SER A 105 -9.86 1.56 7.31
C SER A 105 -9.31 2.99 7.35
N VAL A 106 -10.13 3.99 7.67
CA VAL A 106 -9.79 5.43 7.64
C VAL A 106 -9.83 6.05 9.03
#